data_AF-A0A2H3SLW1-F1
#
_entry.id   AF-A0A2H3SLW1-F1
#
_cell.length_a   1.000
_cell.length_b   1.000
_cell.length_c   1.000
_cell.angle_alpha   90.00
_cell.angle_beta   90.00
_cell.angle_gamma   90.00
#
_symmetry.space_group_name_H-M   'P 1'
#
loop_
_entity.id
_entity.type
_entity.pdbx_description
1 polymer ?
#
loop_
_entity_poly.entity_id
_entity_poly.type
_entity_poly.pdbx_seq_one_letter_code
_entity_poly.pdbx_strand_id
1 'polypeptide(L)'
;MFVDKETYERAGLVGKPYGAKGGRGSKPRWVVTYNLRDPSMLRGHKGYDRLIYACKSVFTQPMTWLFCNSTTQTPNPDPLQKFSPTACTSTSNISQDIAVLQPSLDVDPEVLSENDRESLEYFATEVYEWLSLIRLGSSRVEPRDSIDPYLSRYSVPGDDPKESKVCKLSWEGFICLSFEDMGFP
;
A
#
# COMPACT_ATOMS: atom_id res chain seq x y z
N MET A 1 -15.03 8.09 5.69
CA MET A 1 -14.55 8.05 7.08
C MET A 1 -15.08 6.80 7.75
N PHE A 2 -14.24 6.06 8.47
CA PHE A 2 -14.66 4.93 9.30
C PHE A 2 -14.80 5.39 10.75
N VAL A 3 -15.95 5.14 11.36
CA VAL A 3 -16.26 5.53 12.73
C VAL A 3 -16.82 4.34 13.51
N ASP A 4 -16.62 4.34 14.82
CA ASP A 4 -17.26 3.37 15.70
C ASP A 4 -18.74 3.74 15.92
N LYS A 5 -19.47 2.86 16.62
CA LYS A 5 -20.90 3.03 16.86
C LYS A 5 -21.20 4.34 17.60
N GLU A 6 -20.50 4.58 18.70
CA GLU A 6 -20.77 5.71 19.58
C GLU A 6 -20.51 7.04 18.85
N THR A 7 -19.38 7.16 18.16
CA THR A 7 -19.05 8.36 17.40
C THR A 7 -20.02 8.56 16.24
N TYR A 8 -20.44 7.48 15.56
CA TYR A 8 -21.44 7.55 14.49
C TYR A 8 -22.79 8.10 14.99
N GLU A 9 -23.31 7.54 16.08
CA GLU A 9 -24.60 7.93 16.65
C GLU A 9 -24.55 9.37 17.18
N ARG A 10 -23.44 9.78 17.82
CA ARG A 10 -23.24 11.15 18.30
C ARG A 10 -23.06 12.16 17.17
N ALA A 11 -22.27 11.82 16.15
CA ALA A 11 -22.08 12.67 14.96
C ALA A 11 -23.38 12.82 14.18
N GLY A 12 -24.26 11.82 14.28
CA GLY A 12 -25.54 11.77 13.60
C GLY A 12 -25.35 11.97 12.11
N LEU A 13 -24.32 11.39 11.48
CA LEU A 13 -24.10 11.51 10.04
C LEU A 13 -24.78 10.35 9.31
N VAL A 14 -25.07 10.51 8.02
CA VAL A 14 -25.65 9.42 7.22
C VAL A 14 -24.52 8.49 6.79
N GLY A 15 -24.53 7.26 7.28
CA GLY A 15 -23.54 6.24 6.95
C GLY A 15 -24.16 4.86 6.79
N LYS A 16 -23.34 3.91 6.34
CA LYS A 16 -23.72 2.51 6.20
C LYS A 16 -22.90 1.67 7.19
N PRO A 17 -23.45 0.58 7.76
CA PRO A 17 -22.65 -0.35 8.53
C PRO A 17 -21.56 -0.94 7.64
N TYR A 18 -20.36 -1.08 8.19
CA TYR A 18 -19.17 -1.60 7.53
C TYR A 18 -18.67 -2.85 8.25
N GLY A 19 -18.39 -3.90 7.47
CA GLY A 19 -17.96 -5.21 7.97
C GLY A 19 -19.11 -6.20 8.17
N ALA A 20 -18.73 -7.45 8.47
CA ALA A 20 -19.69 -8.53 8.72
C ALA A 20 -20.55 -8.21 9.96
N LYS A 21 -21.85 -8.48 9.85
CA LYS A 21 -22.82 -8.31 10.94
C LYS A 21 -22.47 -9.28 12.09
N GLY A 22 -21.74 -8.79 13.09
CA GLY A 22 -21.61 -9.39 14.42
C GLY A 22 -21.19 -10.85 14.49
N GLY A 23 -19.89 -11.10 14.49
CA GLY A 23 -19.31 -12.31 15.10
C GLY A 23 -18.83 -12.00 16.52
N ARG A 24 -18.65 -13.01 17.38
CA ARG A 24 -18.03 -12.81 18.72
C ARG A 24 -16.67 -12.12 18.54
N GLY A 25 -16.57 -10.87 18.99
CA GLY A 25 -15.32 -10.10 19.03
C GLY A 25 -15.19 -8.97 18.00
N SER A 26 -16.07 -8.85 17.00
CA SER A 26 -15.99 -7.73 16.04
C SER A 26 -16.80 -6.52 16.53
N LYS A 27 -16.11 -5.40 16.81
CA LYS A 27 -16.77 -4.11 17.06
C LYS A 27 -17.37 -3.60 15.75
N PRO A 28 -18.69 -3.36 15.66
CA PRO A 28 -19.29 -2.85 14.45
C PRO A 28 -18.72 -1.46 14.12
N ARG A 29 -18.46 -1.22 12.83
CA ARG A 29 -17.99 0.07 12.32
C ARG A 29 -19.00 0.62 11.31
N TRP A 30 -19.01 1.93 11.13
CA TRP A 30 -19.81 2.61 10.12
C TRP A 30 -18.89 3.33 9.14
N VAL A 31 -19.26 3.29 7.87
CA VAL A 31 -18.63 4.09 6.83
C VAL A 31 -19.54 5.27 6.50
N VAL A 32 -19.00 6.47 6.67
CA VAL A 32 -19.63 7.74 6.32
C VAL A 32 -18.91 8.29 5.09
N THR A 33 -19.64 8.49 3.99
CA THR A 33 -19.11 8.93 2.70
C THR A 33 -19.74 10.26 2.31
N TYR A 34 -18.89 11.22 1.95
CA TYR A 34 -19.31 12.54 1.48
C TYR A 34 -18.65 12.85 0.14
N ASN A 35 -19.45 13.31 -0.81
CA ASN A 35 -18.94 13.95 -2.01
C ASN A 35 -18.85 15.46 -1.77
N LEU A 36 -17.66 15.96 -1.46
CA LEU A 36 -17.44 17.38 -1.18
C LEU A 36 -17.65 18.30 -2.39
N ARG A 37 -17.80 17.74 -3.60
CA ARG A 37 -18.10 18.50 -4.84
C ARG A 37 -19.60 18.60 -5.14
N ASP A 38 -20.43 17.93 -4.36
CA ASP A 38 -21.88 17.98 -4.55
C ASP A 38 -22.44 19.36 -4.19
N PRO A 39 -23.42 19.90 -4.93
CA PRO A 39 -24.05 21.18 -4.59
C PRO A 39 -24.60 21.27 -3.16
N SER A 40 -25.05 20.14 -2.59
CA SER A 40 -25.51 20.06 -1.19
C SER A 40 -24.40 20.22 -0.14
N MET A 41 -23.13 20.22 -0.57
CA MET A 41 -21.94 20.47 0.24
C MET A 41 -21.40 21.89 0.13
N LEU A 42 -22.15 22.79 -0.53
CA LEU A 42 -21.88 24.22 -0.49
C LEU A 42 -22.34 24.83 0.85
N ARG A 43 -21.70 25.94 1.24
CA ARG A 43 -22.04 26.65 2.47
C ARG A 43 -23.51 27.09 2.45
N GLY A 44 -24.21 26.91 3.57
CA GLY A 44 -25.63 27.26 3.72
C GLY A 44 -26.60 26.13 3.38
N HIS A 45 -26.11 24.98 2.87
CA HIS A 45 -26.92 23.77 2.73
C HIS A 45 -26.83 22.90 3.98
N LYS A 46 -27.95 22.26 4.33
CA LYS A 46 -28.08 21.39 5.52
C LYS A 46 -27.04 20.27 5.56
N GLY A 47 -26.64 19.73 4.40
CA GLY A 47 -25.63 18.68 4.29
C GLY A 47 -24.25 19.15 4.78
N TYR A 48 -23.81 20.31 4.28
CA TYR A 48 -22.60 20.99 4.72
C TYR A 48 -22.64 21.35 6.22
N ASP A 49 -23.73 21.98 6.67
CA ASP A 49 -23.84 22.46 8.05
C ASP A 49 -23.79 21.32 9.07
N ARG A 50 -24.44 20.19 8.75
CA ARG A 50 -24.42 18.98 9.59
C ARG A 50 -23.01 18.39 9.70
N LEU A 51 -22.26 18.35 8.60
CA LEU A 51 -20.87 17.89 8.61
C LEU A 51 -19.98 18.81 9.46
N ILE A 52 -20.08 20.12 9.26
CA ILE A 52 -19.32 21.10 10.04
C ILE A 52 -19.67 21.04 11.53
N TYR A 53 -20.95 20.86 11.87
CA TYR A 53 -21.36 20.66 13.25
C TYR A 53 -20.69 19.43 13.86
N ALA A 54 -20.74 18.28 13.17
CA ALA A 54 -20.09 17.06 13.65
C ALA A 54 -18.56 17.24 13.83
N CYS A 55 -17.89 17.95 12.92
CA CYS A 55 -16.47 18.28 13.06
C CYS A 55 -16.15 19.17 14.26
N LYS A 56 -17.08 20.02 14.69
CA LYS A 56 -16.88 20.92 15.83
C LYS A 56 -17.28 20.32 17.17
N SER A 57 -18.32 19.48 17.21
CA SER A 57 -18.92 18.98 18.45
C SER A 57 -18.56 17.54 18.77
N VAL A 58 -18.25 16.72 17.76
CA VAL A 58 -18.02 15.27 17.93
C VAL A 58 -16.58 14.90 17.59
N PHE A 59 -16.08 15.28 16.42
CA PHE A 59 -14.70 15.02 16.00
C PHE A 59 -13.73 16.06 16.58
N THR A 60 -13.74 16.19 17.89
CA THR A 60 -12.92 17.17 18.62
C THR A 60 -11.47 16.71 18.84
N GLN A 61 -11.21 15.42 18.69
CA GLN A 61 -9.87 14.86 18.82
C GLN A 61 -9.02 15.22 17.59
N PRO A 62 -7.79 15.73 17.79
CA PRO A 62 -6.85 15.95 16.69
C PRO A 62 -6.57 14.64 15.95
N MET A 63 -6.60 14.69 14.62
CA MET A 63 -6.19 13.59 13.76
C MET A 63 -4.95 14.00 12.98
N THR A 64 -3.97 13.11 12.93
CA THR A 64 -2.78 13.27 12.09
C THR A 64 -3.12 12.80 10.67
N TRP A 65 -2.93 13.68 9.69
CA TRP A 65 -3.20 13.39 8.29
C TRP A 65 -1.89 13.32 7.52
N LEU A 66 -1.75 12.29 6.68
CA LEU A 66 -0.79 12.31 5.59
C LEU A 66 -1.46 12.99 4.40
N PHE A 67 -0.81 14.02 3.86
CA PHE A 67 -1.34 14.82 2.76
C PHE A 67 -0.29 14.95 1.67
N CYS A 68 -0.70 14.78 0.42
CA CYS A 68 0.09 15.10 -0.76
C CYS A 68 -0.79 15.91 -1.71
N ASN A 69 -0.24 17.01 -2.21
CA ASN A 69 -0.84 17.73 -3.33
C ASN A 69 -0.23 17.20 -4.63
N SER A 70 -1.05 16.56 -5.46
CA SER A 70 -0.62 16.08 -6.78
C SER A 70 -0.64 17.19 -7.85
N THR A 71 -1.21 18.37 -7.56
CA THR A 71 -1.20 19.49 -8.50
C THR A 71 0.10 20.28 -8.40
N THR A 72 0.61 20.73 -9.54
CA THR A 72 1.80 21.60 -9.61
C THR A 72 1.55 23.01 -9.07
N GLN A 73 0.28 23.39 -8.90
CA GLN A 73 -0.13 24.68 -8.35
C GLN A 73 -0.72 24.51 -6.96
N THR A 74 -0.05 25.10 -5.97
CA THR A 74 -0.60 25.32 -4.63
C THR A 74 -1.24 26.70 -4.60
N PRO A 75 -2.48 26.85 -4.09
CA PRO A 75 -3.10 28.16 -3.90
C PRO A 75 -2.21 29.09 -3.06
N ASN A 76 -2.19 30.38 -3.38
CA ASN A 76 -1.45 31.39 -2.63
C ASN A 76 -2.42 32.34 -1.90
N PRO A 77 -2.40 32.41 -0.55
CA PRO A 77 -1.52 31.68 0.37
C PRO A 77 -1.90 30.21 0.53
N ASP A 78 -0.92 29.36 0.86
CA ASP A 78 -1.15 27.93 1.07
C ASP A 78 -2.10 27.72 2.27
N PRO A 79 -3.30 27.14 2.05
CA PRO A 79 -4.28 26.97 3.11
C PRO A 79 -3.83 26.01 4.22
N LEU A 80 -2.77 25.22 4.00
CA LEU A 80 -2.23 24.30 4.99
C LEU A 80 -1.24 24.96 5.95
N GLN A 81 -0.58 26.06 5.56
CA GLN A 81 0.43 26.70 6.41
C GLN A 81 -0.10 27.10 7.79
N LYS A 82 -1.39 27.47 7.88
CA LYS A 82 -2.05 27.78 9.15
C LYS A 82 -2.12 26.62 10.16
N PHE A 83 -1.86 25.40 9.71
CA PHE A 83 -1.85 24.19 10.53
C PHE A 83 -0.43 23.67 10.82
N SER A 84 0.61 24.42 10.46
CA SER A 84 2.02 24.06 10.69
C SER A 84 2.36 22.63 10.22
N PRO A 85 2.18 22.31 8.92
CA PRO A 85 2.39 20.97 8.41
C PRO A 85 3.86 20.55 8.57
N THR A 86 4.09 19.28 8.87
CA THR A 86 5.43 18.68 8.84
C THR A 86 5.72 18.19 7.44
N ALA A 87 6.82 18.66 6.84
CA ALA A 87 7.26 18.17 5.56
C ALA A 87 7.81 16.75 5.72
N CYS A 88 7.25 15.81 4.96
CA CYS A 88 7.72 14.42 4.89
C CYS A 88 8.26 14.18 3.48
N THR A 89 9.48 13.68 3.37
CA THR A 89 10.09 13.30 2.10
C THR A 89 10.25 11.78 2.07
N SER A 90 9.79 11.14 0.99
CA SER A 90 10.01 9.72 0.78
C SER A 90 11.50 9.46 0.53
N THR A 91 12.05 8.46 1.20
CA THR A 91 13.47 8.09 1.07
C THR A 91 13.63 7.00 0.03
N SER A 92 14.52 7.20 -0.93
CA SER A 92 14.98 6.14 -1.83
C SER A 92 16.22 5.46 -1.26
N ASN A 93 16.30 4.14 -1.43
CA ASN A 93 17.48 3.36 -1.14
C ASN A 93 17.80 2.51 -2.38
N ILE A 94 19.07 2.49 -2.77
CA ILE A 94 19.58 1.71 -3.89
C ILE A 94 20.64 0.78 -3.34
N SER A 95 20.46 -0.52 -3.55
CA SER A 95 21.45 -1.55 -3.28
C SER A 95 21.84 -2.20 -4.60
N GLN A 96 23.08 -1.96 -5.04
CA GLN A 96 23.63 -2.46 -6.31
C GLN A 96 24.47 -3.72 -6.10
N ASP A 97 24.75 -4.43 -7.19
CA ASP A 97 25.68 -5.56 -7.22
C ASP A 97 25.35 -6.67 -6.21
N ILE A 98 24.08 -6.89 -5.90
CA ILE A 98 23.68 -7.97 -4.99
C ILE A 98 23.88 -9.30 -5.71
N ALA A 99 24.86 -10.09 -5.27
CA ALA A 99 25.15 -11.39 -5.82
C ALA A 99 24.06 -12.39 -5.41
N VAL A 100 23.38 -12.98 -6.40
CA VAL A 100 22.28 -13.92 -6.18
C VAL A 100 22.38 -15.10 -7.13
N LEU A 101 21.81 -16.22 -6.71
CA LEU A 101 21.39 -17.30 -7.60
C LEU A 101 20.05 -16.93 -8.20
N GLN A 102 20.01 -16.83 -9.53
CA GLN A 102 18.84 -16.41 -10.27
C GLN A 102 18.15 -17.64 -10.92
N PRO A 103 16.84 -17.84 -10.68
CA PRO A 103 16.06 -18.86 -11.36
C PRO A 103 15.78 -18.44 -12.80
N SER A 104 15.26 -19.36 -13.63
CA SER A 104 14.68 -18.96 -14.91
C SER A 104 13.48 -18.02 -14.66
N LEU A 105 13.51 -16.86 -15.30
CA LEU A 105 12.37 -15.91 -15.29
C LEU A 105 11.49 -16.08 -16.53
N ASP A 106 11.89 -16.94 -17.46
CA ASP A 106 11.11 -17.29 -18.63
C ASP A 106 10.12 -18.41 -18.26
N VAL A 107 8.84 -18.16 -18.53
CA VAL A 107 7.79 -19.19 -18.43
C VAL A 107 8.02 -20.22 -19.52
N ASP A 108 7.86 -21.50 -19.19
CA ASP A 108 7.94 -22.57 -20.17
C ASP A 108 6.94 -22.35 -21.32
N PRO A 109 7.39 -22.33 -22.60
CA PRO A 109 6.51 -22.19 -23.75
C PRO A 109 5.40 -23.24 -23.81
N GLU A 110 5.63 -24.46 -23.31
CA GLU A 110 4.63 -25.53 -23.29
C GLU A 110 3.47 -25.16 -22.36
N VAL A 111 3.76 -24.66 -21.15
CA VAL A 111 2.77 -24.18 -20.18
C VAL A 111 1.90 -23.06 -20.77
N LEU A 112 2.50 -22.14 -21.52
CA LEU A 112 1.77 -21.08 -22.21
C LEU A 112 0.90 -21.61 -23.35
N SER A 113 1.40 -22.59 -24.11
CA SER A 113 0.69 -23.16 -25.25
C SER A 113 -0.51 -24.01 -24.85
N GLU A 114 -0.39 -24.74 -23.75
CA GLU A 114 -1.44 -25.59 -23.19
C GLU A 114 -2.40 -24.82 -22.28
N ASN A 115 -2.09 -23.54 -22.00
CA ASN A 115 -2.82 -22.69 -21.06
C ASN A 115 -2.99 -23.37 -19.70
N ASP A 116 -1.93 -24.05 -19.25
CA ASP A 116 -1.91 -24.74 -17.97
C ASP A 116 -1.79 -23.72 -16.83
N ARG A 117 -2.95 -23.47 -16.22
CA ARG A 117 -3.09 -22.51 -15.14
C ARG A 117 -2.36 -22.94 -13.87
N GLU A 118 -2.31 -24.24 -13.56
CA GLU A 118 -1.69 -24.72 -12.33
C GLU A 118 -0.18 -24.53 -12.38
N SER A 119 0.44 -24.91 -13.50
CA SER A 119 1.88 -24.68 -13.72
C SER A 119 2.23 -23.19 -13.75
N LEU A 120 1.36 -22.34 -14.31
CA LEU A 120 1.56 -20.89 -14.30
C LEU A 120 1.48 -20.30 -12.88
N GLU A 121 0.51 -20.74 -12.07
CA GLU A 121 0.37 -20.33 -10.67
C GLU A 121 1.58 -20.79 -9.83
N TYR A 122 2.08 -22.00 -10.07
CA TYR A 122 3.28 -22.51 -9.42
C TYR A 122 4.52 -21.68 -9.79
N PHE A 123 4.77 -21.45 -11.08
CA PHE A 123 5.86 -20.60 -11.56
C PHE A 123 5.80 -19.19 -10.97
N ALA A 124 4.62 -18.56 -11.00
CA ALA A 124 4.45 -17.21 -10.45
C ALA A 124 4.72 -17.16 -8.94
N THR A 125 4.34 -18.21 -8.20
CA THR A 125 4.58 -18.31 -6.76
C THR A 125 6.07 -18.44 -6.45
N GLU A 126 6.78 -19.32 -7.15
CA GLU A 126 8.22 -19.53 -6.99
C GLU A 126 9.03 -18.25 -7.30
N VAL A 127 8.69 -17.56 -8.40
CA VAL A 127 9.31 -16.28 -8.76
C VAL A 127 9.00 -15.20 -7.72
N TYR A 128 7.76 -15.12 -7.24
CA TYR A 128 7.37 -14.17 -6.19
C TYR A 128 8.09 -14.43 -4.87
N GLU A 129 8.26 -15.69 -4.48
CA GLU A 129 9.00 -16.06 -3.27
C GLU A 129 10.48 -15.66 -3.40
N TRP A 130 11.12 -15.95 -4.53
CA TRP A 130 12.50 -15.53 -4.80
C TRP A 130 12.67 -14.01 -4.75
N LEU A 131 11.79 -13.24 -5.40
CA LEU A 131 11.79 -11.78 -5.33
C LEU A 131 11.58 -11.27 -3.90
N SER A 132 10.75 -11.95 -3.12
CA SER A 132 10.50 -11.61 -1.72
C SER A 132 11.75 -11.81 -0.86
N LEU A 133 12.52 -12.88 -1.10
CA LEU A 133 13.79 -13.12 -0.42
C LEU A 133 14.85 -12.06 -0.76
N ILE A 134 14.93 -11.63 -2.03
CA ILE A 134 15.78 -10.50 -2.43
C ILE A 134 15.36 -9.22 -1.72
N ARG A 135 14.06 -8.93 -1.69
CA ARG A 135 13.52 -7.75 -1.01
C ARG A 135 13.91 -7.74 0.47
N LEU A 136 13.80 -8.89 1.14
CA LEU A 136 14.15 -9.08 2.55
C LEU A 136 15.67 -9.07 2.82
N GLY A 137 16.52 -9.12 1.78
CA GLY A 137 17.96 -9.24 1.95
C GLY A 137 18.37 -10.59 2.56
N SER A 138 17.63 -11.64 2.22
CA SER A 138 17.83 -12.97 2.77
C SER A 138 19.07 -13.64 2.19
N SER A 139 19.86 -14.31 3.02
CA SER A 139 21.03 -15.04 2.53
C SER A 139 20.67 -16.29 1.71
N ARG A 140 19.39 -16.72 1.71
CA ARG A 140 18.91 -17.91 0.99
C ARG A 140 19.11 -17.84 -0.54
N VAL A 141 19.26 -16.64 -1.07
CA VAL A 141 19.48 -16.41 -2.50
C VAL A 141 20.96 -16.18 -2.84
N GLU A 142 21.86 -16.19 -1.85
CA GLU A 142 23.29 -15.98 -2.09
C GLU A 142 23.96 -17.25 -2.65
N PRO A 143 24.91 -17.14 -3.61
CA PRO A 143 25.56 -18.32 -4.22
C PRO A 143 26.32 -19.24 -3.26
N ARG A 144 26.78 -18.72 -2.12
CA ARG A 144 27.61 -19.46 -1.15
C ARG A 144 26.89 -19.73 0.15
N ASP A 145 25.58 -19.72 0.09
CA ASP A 145 24.75 -20.00 1.23
C ASP A 145 24.88 -21.47 1.67
N SER A 146 25.04 -21.68 2.97
CA SER A 146 25.37 -22.98 3.57
C SER A 146 24.51 -23.29 4.79
N ILE A 147 23.22 -22.96 4.73
CA ILE A 147 22.29 -23.22 5.84
C ILE A 147 22.16 -24.71 6.10
N ASP A 148 21.84 -25.02 7.35
CA ASP A 148 21.37 -26.34 7.70
C ASP A 148 19.99 -26.61 7.04
N PRO A 149 19.84 -27.69 6.25
CA PRO A 149 18.55 -28.08 5.66
C PRO A 149 17.43 -28.33 6.68
N TYR A 150 17.77 -28.63 7.95
CA TYR A 150 16.79 -28.71 9.04
C TYR A 150 16.21 -27.36 9.44
N LEU A 151 16.92 -26.25 9.16
CA LEU A 151 16.47 -24.88 9.43
C LEU A 151 15.77 -24.26 8.23
N SER A 152 16.24 -24.52 7.02
CA SER A 152 15.62 -24.02 5.78
C SER A 152 15.80 -25.02 4.65
N ARG A 153 14.69 -25.41 4.04
CA ARG A 153 14.67 -26.26 2.83
C ARG A 153 14.51 -25.47 1.54
N TYR A 154 14.39 -24.15 1.64
CA TYR A 154 14.31 -23.31 0.45
C TYR A 154 15.57 -23.47 -0.40
N SER A 155 15.37 -23.69 -1.69
CA SER A 155 16.38 -23.67 -2.75
C SER A 155 15.88 -22.77 -3.87
N VAL A 156 16.79 -22.10 -4.58
CA VAL A 156 16.40 -21.29 -5.74
C VAL A 156 15.74 -22.19 -6.80
N PRO A 157 14.59 -21.78 -7.37
CA PRO A 157 13.85 -22.61 -8.31
C PRO A 157 14.66 -22.96 -9.56
N GLY A 158 14.49 -24.19 -10.06
CA GLY A 158 15.13 -24.70 -11.27
C GLY A 158 16.37 -25.59 -11.01
N ASP A 159 16.77 -26.33 -12.04
CA ASP A 159 17.81 -27.36 -11.93
C ASP A 159 19.25 -26.82 -11.97
N ASP A 160 19.46 -25.61 -12.51
CA ASP A 160 20.78 -24.97 -12.62
C ASP A 160 20.68 -23.44 -12.50
N PRO A 161 20.42 -22.91 -11.28
CA PRO A 161 20.29 -21.47 -11.08
C PRO A 161 21.64 -20.78 -11.32
N LYS A 162 21.63 -19.69 -12.08
CA LYS A 162 22.85 -19.00 -12.49
C LYS A 162 23.23 -17.91 -11.50
N GLU A 163 24.53 -17.78 -11.23
CA GLU A 163 25.03 -16.61 -10.52
C GLU A 163 24.79 -15.35 -11.35
N SER A 164 24.14 -14.37 -10.73
CA SER A 164 23.78 -13.10 -11.34
C SER A 164 23.92 -11.98 -10.31
N LYS A 165 23.85 -10.74 -10.81
CA LYS A 165 23.86 -9.54 -9.99
C LYS A 165 22.56 -8.78 -10.18
N VAL A 166 21.89 -8.47 -9.09
CA VAL A 166 20.64 -7.71 -9.11
C VAL A 166 20.80 -6.34 -8.46
N CYS A 167 20.01 -5.39 -8.94
CA CYS A 167 19.87 -4.06 -8.36
C CYS A 167 18.52 -3.98 -7.65
N LYS A 168 18.51 -3.56 -6.39
CA LYS A 168 17.31 -3.31 -5.61
C LYS A 168 17.12 -1.81 -5.42
N LEU A 169 16.05 -1.26 -5.97
CA LEU A 169 15.57 0.08 -5.62
C LEU A 169 14.35 -0.06 -4.70
N SER A 170 14.34 0.69 -3.60
CA SER A 170 13.22 0.76 -2.69
C SER A 170 12.90 2.20 -2.35
N TRP A 171 11.63 2.55 -2.36
CA TRP A 171 11.13 3.83 -1.85
C TRP A 171 10.28 3.58 -0.62
N GLU A 172 10.58 4.30 0.45
CA GLU A 172 9.86 4.23 1.72
C GLU A 172 9.25 5.60 2.03
N GLY A 173 7.97 5.60 2.43
CA GLY A 173 7.23 6.80 2.79
C GLY A 173 5.85 6.86 2.16
N PHE A 174 5.28 8.06 2.14
CA PHE A 174 3.99 8.32 1.50
C PHE A 174 4.21 8.62 0.01
N ILE A 175 3.87 7.67 -0.85
CA ILE A 175 4.06 7.77 -2.29
C ILE A 175 2.71 8.14 -2.92
N CYS A 176 2.68 9.23 -3.68
CA CYS A 176 1.50 9.65 -4.43
C CYS A 176 1.43 8.86 -5.75
N LEU A 177 0.22 8.51 -6.22
CA LEU A 177 0.04 7.76 -7.47
C LEU A 177 0.63 8.46 -8.70
N SER A 178 0.74 9.80 -8.70
CA SER A 178 1.43 10.54 -9.78
C SER A 178 2.95 10.29 -9.84
N PHE A 179 3.51 9.54 -8.89
CA PHE A 179 4.90 9.11 -8.89
C PHE A 179 5.17 8.03 -9.94
N GLU A 180 4.17 7.20 -10.28
CA GLU A 180 4.32 6.11 -11.27
C GLU A 180 4.46 6.65 -12.71
N ASP A 181 3.97 7.87 -12.98
CA ASP A 181 4.07 8.53 -14.29
C ASP A 181 5.43 9.22 -14.52
N MET A 182 6.28 9.33 -13.49
CA MET A 182 7.64 9.85 -13.65
C MET A 182 8.56 8.69 -14.05
N GLY A 183 8.81 8.58 -15.36
CA GLY A 183 9.66 7.54 -15.93
C GLY A 183 10.95 7.34 -15.15
N PHE A 184 11.24 6.09 -14.81
CA PHE A 184 12.55 5.68 -14.34
C PHE A 184 13.59 6.04 -15.42
N PRO A 185 14.72 6.69 -15.06
CA PRO A 185 15.77 7.04 -16.01
C PRO A 185 16.43 5.79 -16.63
#